data_AF-A3ZX09-F1
#
_entry.id   AF-A3ZX09-F1
#
_cell.length_a   1.000
_cell.length_b   1.000
_cell.length_c   1.000
_cell.angle_alpha   90.00
_cell.angle_beta   90.00
_cell.angle_gamma   90.00
#
_symmetry.space_group_name_H-M   'P 1'
#
loop_
_entity.id
_entity.type
_entity.pdbx_description
1 polymer ?
#
loop_
_entity_poly.entity_id
_entity_poly.type
_entity_poly.pdbx_seq_one_letter_code
_entity_poly.pdbx_strand_id
1 'polypeptide(L)'
;MHRRAGSFLRVEIDFATTHKDCAAVFSSFAYNLNSQYSLGTTMQRPSDAVAAQQALEQGNLAFRHWIANAYTGNESTDEVDFAQRRAALETLFPPGKVPKQTPFAAVFGCSDARVPVRQLFGQSANDIFEVRTAGQTMGDECLGSVEYALSHMPTIKTVVVLGHGSCGAVTASVDSYLSNWGLNLGLASVGLRSILQRINPAVVLAAHSIQASTIGVDFRRETDRKRLIDVATTLNAAASAHQLKLLADSVDRTDVSVLYGVYDIATHAVVRPPLRAVDGDAWEDGLAQAPEEDDLLESLAAISVTAADRQPLG
;
A
#
# COMPACT_ATOMS: atom_id res chain seq x y z
N MET A 1 15.83 -40.91 25.91
CA MET A 1 14.46 -40.53 26.29
C MET A 1 14.54 -39.31 27.22
N HIS A 2 13.59 -38.39 27.11
CA HIS A 2 13.41 -37.12 27.86
C HIS A 2 13.97 -35.84 27.21
N ARG A 3 13.15 -35.32 26.28
CA ARG A 3 13.08 -33.90 25.88
C ARG A 3 12.59 -33.08 27.09
N ARG A 4 13.24 -31.96 27.40
CA ARG A 4 12.68 -30.92 28.28
C ARG A 4 11.67 -30.11 27.49
N ALA A 5 10.43 -30.05 27.99
CA ALA A 5 9.36 -29.21 27.46
C ALA A 5 9.67 -27.74 27.81
N GLY A 6 9.71 -26.88 26.79
CA GLY A 6 9.74 -25.43 26.99
C GLY A 6 8.34 -24.94 27.34
N SER A 7 8.24 -24.27 28.49
CA SER A 7 7.05 -23.56 28.95
C SER A 7 6.79 -22.33 28.07
N PHE A 8 5.71 -22.35 27.29
CA PHE A 8 5.20 -21.15 26.60
C PHE A 8 4.46 -20.28 27.61
N LEU A 9 4.84 -19.00 27.70
CA LEU A 9 4.10 -17.96 28.43
C LEU A 9 2.73 -17.78 27.74
N ARG A 10 1.64 -18.11 28.42
CA ARG A 10 0.28 -17.70 28.04
C ARG A 10 0.08 -16.27 28.50
N VAL A 11 -0.17 -15.35 27.57
CA VAL A 11 -0.72 -14.03 27.87
C VAL A 11 -2.23 -14.13 27.64
N GLU A 12 -3.01 -14.15 28.72
CA GLU A 12 -4.46 -13.96 28.67
C GLU A 12 -4.72 -12.45 28.56
N ILE A 13 -5.43 -12.03 27.51
CA ILE A 13 -5.93 -10.67 27.35
C ILE A 13 -7.40 -10.70 27.73
N ASP A 14 -7.72 -10.06 28.86
CA ASP A 14 -9.06 -9.92 29.40
C ASP A 14 -9.83 -8.85 28.61
N PHE A 15 -10.91 -9.25 27.94
CA PHE A 15 -11.83 -8.36 27.22
C PHE A 15 -13.01 -8.02 28.12
N ALA A 16 -12.87 -6.99 28.95
CA ALA A 16 -14.02 -6.39 29.62
C ALA A 16 -13.82 -4.90 29.93
N THR A 17 -14.78 -4.11 29.49
CA THR A 17 -15.16 -2.76 29.95
C THR A 17 -14.25 -1.57 29.63
N THR A 18 -14.66 -0.77 28.64
CA THR A 18 -15.29 0.56 28.86
C THR A 18 -15.79 1.14 27.53
N HIS A 19 -17.05 0.85 27.20
CA HIS A 19 -17.87 1.70 26.33
C HIS A 19 -18.25 2.96 27.12
N LYS A 20 -17.78 4.16 26.72
CA LYS A 20 -18.61 5.38 26.75
C LYS A 20 -18.04 6.66 26.13
N ASP A 21 -16.76 6.79 25.80
CA ASP A 21 -16.22 8.12 25.42
C ASP A 21 -15.71 8.29 23.97
N CYS A 22 -16.06 7.41 23.02
CA CYS A 22 -15.64 7.57 21.61
C CYS A 22 -16.49 8.55 20.77
N ALA A 23 -17.57 9.12 21.30
CA ALA A 23 -18.52 9.90 20.50
C ALA A 23 -18.04 11.31 20.09
N ALA A 24 -16.93 11.81 20.65
CA ALA A 24 -16.54 13.23 20.51
C ALA A 24 -15.43 13.51 19.47
N VAL A 25 -14.82 12.49 18.84
CA VAL A 25 -13.65 12.70 17.95
C VAL A 25 -14.02 12.62 16.45
N PHE A 26 -15.24 12.20 16.10
CA PHE A 26 -15.63 11.99 14.70
C PHE A 26 -16.25 13.21 13.99
N SER A 27 -16.30 14.40 14.61
CA SER A 27 -17.09 15.52 14.08
C SER A 27 -16.37 16.53 13.19
N SER A 28 -15.10 16.33 12.79
CA SER A 28 -14.34 17.36 12.05
C SER A 28 -13.92 17.03 10.62
N PHE A 29 -14.19 15.83 10.09
CA PHE A 29 -14.03 15.58 8.64
C PHE A 29 -15.35 15.81 7.92
N ALA A 30 -15.57 17.06 7.51
CA ALA A 30 -16.66 17.42 6.62
C ALA A 30 -16.43 16.78 5.23
N TYR A 31 -16.91 15.55 5.05
CA TYR A 31 -16.92 14.87 3.77
C TYR A 31 -17.95 15.53 2.84
N ASN A 32 -17.51 15.90 1.65
CA ASN A 32 -18.34 16.48 0.61
C ASN A 32 -19.27 15.40 0.04
N LEU A 33 -20.57 15.47 0.37
CA LEU A 33 -21.62 14.51 0.02
C LEU A 33 -22.09 14.59 -1.45
N ASN A 34 -21.47 15.41 -2.31
CA ASN A 34 -22.04 15.76 -3.62
C ASN A 34 -21.61 14.89 -4.82
N SER A 35 -21.02 13.71 -4.62
CA SER A 35 -20.83 12.77 -5.74
C SER A 35 -22.00 11.78 -5.81
N GLN A 36 -23.08 12.20 -6.47
CA GLN A 36 -24.12 11.26 -6.90
C GLN A 36 -23.51 10.34 -7.97
N TYR A 37 -23.12 9.14 -7.56
CA TYR A 37 -22.67 8.10 -8.48
C TYR A 37 -23.84 7.74 -9.41
N SER A 38 -23.69 8.03 -10.70
CA SER A 38 -24.70 7.71 -11.71
C SER A 38 -24.79 6.20 -11.90
N LEU A 39 -25.85 5.62 -11.36
CA LEU A 39 -26.35 4.28 -11.66
C LEU A 39 -26.60 4.17 -13.17
N GLY A 40 -25.72 3.49 -13.92
CA GLY A 40 -25.91 3.24 -15.35
C GLY A 40 -24.66 3.30 -16.25
N THR A 41 -23.47 3.58 -15.72
CA THR A 41 -22.24 3.52 -16.52
C THR A 41 -21.73 2.09 -16.64
N THR A 42 -21.70 1.55 -17.85
CA THR A 42 -20.93 0.35 -18.17
C THR A 42 -19.49 0.63 -17.78
N MET A 43 -18.90 -0.08 -16.81
CA MET A 43 -17.47 0.05 -16.53
C MET A 43 -16.72 -0.51 -17.74
N GLN A 44 -16.39 0.36 -18.69
CA GLN A 44 -15.50 0.01 -19.78
C GLN A 44 -14.08 -0.09 -19.24
N ARG A 45 -13.28 -0.98 -19.82
CA ARG A 45 -11.87 -1.06 -19.47
C ARG A 45 -11.20 0.29 -19.73
N PRO A 46 -10.30 0.73 -18.84
CA PRO A 46 -9.52 1.94 -19.06
C PRO A 46 -8.81 1.89 -20.42
N SER A 47 -8.96 2.96 -21.20
CA SER A 47 -8.34 3.11 -22.53
C SER A 47 -6.83 3.30 -22.47
N ASP A 48 -6.36 3.93 -21.39
CA ASP A 48 -5.00 4.41 -21.21
C ASP A 48 -4.63 4.43 -19.72
N ALA A 49 -3.38 4.82 -19.43
CA ALA A 49 -2.83 4.83 -18.08
C ALA A 49 -3.50 5.84 -17.15
N VAL A 50 -3.97 6.98 -17.68
CA VAL A 50 -4.64 8.02 -16.90
C VAL A 50 -6.01 7.53 -16.44
N ALA A 51 -6.80 6.97 -17.37
CA ALA A 51 -8.08 6.36 -17.05
C ALA A 51 -7.91 5.19 -16.07
N ALA A 52 -6.81 4.44 -16.16
CA ALA A 52 -6.53 3.34 -15.25
C ALA A 52 -6.24 3.83 -13.82
N GLN A 53 -5.43 4.87 -13.66
CA GLN A 53 -5.19 5.49 -12.36
C GLN A 53 -6.50 6.01 -11.75
N GLN A 54 -7.30 6.74 -12.53
CA GLN A 54 -8.59 7.27 -12.09
C GLN A 54 -9.55 6.17 -11.63
N ALA A 55 -9.61 5.05 -12.35
CA ALA A 55 -10.45 3.91 -11.97
C ALA A 55 -10.03 3.30 -10.62
N LEU A 56 -8.72 3.20 -10.37
CA LEU A 56 -8.20 2.70 -9.08
C LEU A 56 -8.50 3.69 -7.94
N GLU A 57 -8.26 4.98 -8.13
CA GLU A 57 -8.51 6.02 -7.11
C GLU A 57 -10.00 6.16 -6.77
N GLN A 58 -10.88 6.14 -7.78
CA GLN A 58 -12.33 6.10 -7.58
C GLN A 58 -12.76 4.83 -6.83
N GLY A 59 -12.12 3.70 -7.13
CA GLY A 59 -12.31 2.45 -6.42
C GLY A 59 -11.96 2.53 -4.93
N ASN A 60 -10.85 3.18 -4.58
CA ASN A 60 -10.47 3.42 -3.19
C ASN A 60 -11.44 4.36 -2.47
N LEU A 61 -11.90 5.42 -3.13
CA LEU A 61 -12.93 6.28 -2.57
C LEU A 61 -14.21 5.49 -2.28
N ALA A 62 -14.68 4.67 -3.22
CA ALA A 62 -15.86 3.83 -3.03
C ALA A 62 -15.68 2.81 -1.88
N PHE A 63 -14.49 2.20 -1.77
CA PHE A 63 -14.17 1.29 -0.67
C PHE A 63 -14.23 1.98 0.70
N ARG A 64 -13.71 3.21 0.83
CA ARG A 64 -13.79 4.02 2.06
C ARG A 64 -15.24 4.28 2.45
N HIS A 65 -16.09 4.67 1.49
CA HIS A 65 -17.51 4.86 1.74
C HIS A 65 -18.20 3.57 2.19
N TRP A 66 -17.90 2.44 1.54
CA TRP A 66 -18.46 1.14 1.91
C TRP A 66 -18.10 0.75 3.35
N ILE A 67 -16.82 0.86 3.73
CA ILE A 67 -16.37 0.57 5.11
C ILE A 67 -17.04 1.51 6.13
N ALA A 68 -17.07 2.81 5.86
CA ALA A 68 -17.71 3.78 6.76
C ALA A 68 -19.21 3.48 6.98
N ASN A 69 -19.91 3.05 5.93
CA ASN A 69 -21.32 2.66 6.01
C ASN A 69 -21.51 1.33 6.76
N ALA A 70 -20.63 0.35 6.54
CA ALA A 70 -20.70 -0.95 7.21
C ALA A 70 -20.60 -0.84 8.75
N TYR A 71 -19.85 0.14 9.27
CA TYR A 71 -19.68 0.35 10.70
C TYR A 71 -20.72 1.30 11.34
N THR A 72 -21.50 2.03 10.54
CA THR A 72 -22.50 2.99 11.06
C THR A 72 -23.92 2.41 11.18
N GLY A 73 -24.13 1.16 10.80
CA GLY A 73 -25.40 0.45 11.01
C GLY A 73 -26.57 0.94 10.16
N ASN A 74 -26.35 1.92 9.27
CA ASN A 74 -27.29 2.20 8.20
C ASN A 74 -27.14 1.09 7.17
N GLU A 75 -28.19 0.29 6.99
CA GLU A 75 -28.35 -0.51 5.77
C GLU A 75 -28.26 0.45 4.59
N SER A 76 -27.10 0.54 3.93
CA SER A 76 -27.04 1.31 2.69
C SER A 76 -27.91 0.57 1.68
N THR A 77 -29.02 1.19 1.29
CA THR A 77 -29.78 0.77 0.10
C THR A 77 -28.96 0.93 -1.17
N ASP A 78 -27.81 1.61 -1.08
CA ASP A 78 -26.70 1.43 -2.00
C ASP A 78 -26.16 0.01 -1.80
N GLU A 79 -26.85 -0.99 -2.36
CA GLU A 79 -26.19 -2.20 -2.80
C GLU A 79 -25.02 -1.71 -3.66
N VAL A 80 -23.81 -1.69 -3.09
CA VAL A 80 -22.60 -1.56 -3.90
C VAL A 80 -22.73 -2.71 -4.88
N ASP A 81 -23.05 -2.37 -6.12
CA ASP A 81 -23.61 -3.34 -7.04
C ASP A 81 -22.53 -4.26 -7.58
N PHE A 82 -22.05 -5.13 -6.70
CA PHE A 82 -21.15 -6.21 -7.02
C PHE A 82 -21.79 -7.13 -8.06
N ALA A 83 -23.13 -7.16 -8.22
CA ALA A 83 -23.81 -7.95 -9.23
C ALA A 83 -23.75 -7.33 -10.64
N GLN A 84 -24.01 -6.03 -10.81
CA GLN A 84 -23.82 -5.30 -12.07
C GLN A 84 -22.34 -5.13 -12.41
N ARG A 85 -21.46 -4.87 -11.44
CA ARG A 85 -20.00 -4.84 -11.69
C ARG A 85 -19.50 -6.18 -12.23
N ARG A 86 -20.00 -7.31 -11.71
CA ARG A 86 -19.72 -8.67 -12.22
C ARG A 86 -20.25 -8.93 -13.63
N ALA A 87 -21.33 -8.27 -14.03
CA ALA A 87 -22.00 -8.50 -15.31
C ALA A 87 -21.50 -7.60 -16.45
N ALA A 88 -20.97 -6.41 -16.15
CA ALA A 88 -20.64 -5.38 -17.14
C ALA A 88 -19.21 -5.42 -17.69
N LEU A 89 -18.28 -6.05 -16.98
CA LEU A 89 -16.94 -6.31 -17.49
C LEU A 89 -16.93 -7.69 -18.15
N GLU A 90 -16.14 -7.91 -19.19
CA GLU A 90 -15.87 -9.22 -19.82
C GLU A 90 -15.18 -10.24 -18.86
N THR A 91 -15.34 -10.05 -17.56
CA THR A 91 -14.96 -10.86 -16.40
C THR A 91 -16.02 -11.89 -16.04
N LEU A 92 -16.98 -12.15 -16.94
CA LEU A 92 -17.78 -13.37 -16.83
C LEU A 92 -16.78 -14.52 -16.91
N PHE A 93 -16.74 -15.35 -15.87
CA PHE A 93 -16.10 -16.67 -15.90
C PHE A 93 -17.18 -17.63 -16.42
N PRO A 94 -17.34 -17.81 -17.75
CA PRO A 94 -18.34 -18.70 -18.29
C PRO A 94 -18.18 -20.10 -17.70
N PRO A 95 -19.25 -20.71 -17.16
CA PRO A 95 -19.19 -22.09 -16.70
C PRO A 95 -18.66 -23.01 -17.80
N GLY A 96 -17.69 -23.85 -17.46
CA GLY A 96 -17.09 -24.81 -18.39
C GLY A 96 -16.09 -24.22 -19.42
N LYS A 97 -15.65 -22.97 -19.25
CA LYS A 97 -14.65 -22.32 -20.11
C LYS A 97 -13.56 -21.64 -19.27
N VAL A 98 -12.33 -21.62 -19.79
CA VAL A 98 -11.22 -20.88 -19.17
C VAL A 98 -11.16 -19.48 -19.79
N PRO A 99 -11.42 -18.40 -19.03
CA PRO A 99 -11.34 -17.04 -19.57
C PRO A 99 -9.89 -16.62 -19.81
N LYS A 100 -9.69 -15.72 -20.77
CA LYS A 100 -8.38 -15.10 -21.01
C LYS A 100 -8.08 -14.09 -19.91
N GLN A 101 -6.82 -14.06 -19.46
CA GLN A 101 -6.35 -13.01 -18.57
C GLN A 101 -6.28 -11.68 -19.33
N THR A 102 -6.98 -10.67 -18.83
CA THR A 102 -7.02 -9.34 -19.45
C THR A 102 -7.09 -8.21 -18.41
N PRO A 103 -6.18 -8.21 -17.41
CA PRO A 103 -6.09 -7.14 -16.42
C PRO A 103 -5.68 -5.81 -17.06
N PHE A 104 -6.19 -4.71 -16.54
CA PHE A 104 -5.75 -3.36 -16.92
C PHE A 104 -4.69 -2.81 -15.97
N ALA A 105 -4.55 -3.39 -14.77
CA ALA A 105 -3.55 -2.99 -13.80
C ALA A 105 -2.78 -4.20 -13.27
N ALA A 106 -1.48 -4.02 -13.00
CA ALA A 106 -0.72 -4.91 -12.16
C ALA A 106 -0.47 -4.22 -10.81
N VAL A 107 -0.66 -4.91 -9.70
CA VAL A 107 -0.42 -4.35 -8.36
C VAL A 107 0.58 -5.22 -7.62
N PHE A 108 1.67 -4.60 -7.17
CA PHE A 108 2.66 -5.20 -6.29
C PHE A 108 2.48 -4.65 -4.87
N GLY A 109 2.09 -5.50 -3.92
CA GLY A 109 1.75 -5.06 -2.58
C GLY A 109 2.19 -6.00 -1.47
N CYS A 110 1.85 -5.64 -0.22
CA CYS A 110 2.21 -6.45 0.93
C CYS A 110 1.30 -7.69 1.09
N SER A 111 1.85 -8.79 1.59
CA SER A 111 1.08 -9.98 2.02
C SER A 111 0.22 -9.76 3.28
N ASP A 112 0.20 -8.56 3.86
CA ASP A 112 -0.62 -8.24 5.04
C ASP A 112 -2.10 -8.52 4.79
N ALA A 113 -2.70 -9.35 5.65
CA ALA A 113 -4.07 -9.82 5.51
C ALA A 113 -5.13 -8.69 5.62
N ARG A 114 -4.74 -7.53 6.17
CA ARG A 114 -5.59 -6.34 6.29
C ARG A 114 -5.61 -5.48 5.03
N VAL A 115 -4.83 -5.85 4.00
CA VAL A 115 -4.72 -5.12 2.73
C VAL A 115 -5.39 -5.93 1.62
N PRO A 116 -6.72 -5.80 1.41
CA PRO A 116 -7.45 -6.52 0.38
C PRO A 116 -7.38 -5.74 -0.95
N VAL A 117 -6.23 -5.77 -1.65
CA VAL A 117 -5.90 -4.92 -2.82
C VAL A 117 -7.05 -4.77 -3.81
N ARG A 118 -7.67 -5.88 -4.22
CA ARG A 118 -8.76 -5.87 -5.20
C ARG A 118 -9.99 -5.09 -4.70
N GLN A 119 -10.41 -5.35 -3.46
CA GLN A 119 -11.54 -4.68 -2.81
C GLN A 119 -11.23 -3.22 -2.53
N LEU A 120 -10.01 -2.95 -2.08
CA LEU A 120 -9.49 -1.62 -1.82
C LEU A 120 -9.57 -0.75 -3.07
N PHE A 121 -9.24 -1.27 -4.25
CA PHE A 121 -9.40 -0.55 -5.51
C PHE A 121 -10.77 -0.77 -6.17
N GLY A 122 -11.73 -1.42 -5.52
CA GLY A 122 -13.08 -1.60 -6.06
C GLY A 122 -13.17 -2.39 -7.37
N GLN A 123 -12.16 -3.21 -7.68
CA GLN A 123 -12.03 -3.93 -8.96
C GLN A 123 -12.57 -5.35 -8.90
N SER A 124 -12.82 -5.96 -10.05
CA SER A 124 -13.34 -7.32 -10.18
C SER A 124 -12.22 -8.36 -10.33
N ALA A 125 -12.62 -9.63 -10.41
CA ALA A 125 -11.72 -10.68 -10.87
C ALA A 125 -11.27 -10.38 -12.31
N ASN A 126 -10.00 -10.64 -12.64
CA ASN A 126 -9.41 -10.39 -13.96
C ASN A 126 -9.17 -8.91 -14.35
N ASP A 127 -9.39 -7.95 -13.43
CA ASP A 127 -9.03 -6.53 -13.64
C ASP A 127 -7.61 -6.19 -13.14
N ILE A 128 -7.20 -6.84 -12.04
CA ILE A 128 -5.90 -6.66 -11.40
C ILE A 128 -5.10 -7.96 -11.47
N PHE A 129 -3.87 -7.87 -11.98
CA PHE A 129 -2.81 -8.86 -11.81
C PHE A 129 -2.05 -8.57 -10.51
N GLU A 130 -2.21 -9.40 -9.49
CA GLU A 130 -1.73 -9.10 -8.13
C GLU A 130 -0.49 -9.94 -7.79
N VAL A 131 0.58 -9.27 -7.35
CA VAL A 131 1.81 -9.88 -6.82
C VAL A 131 2.01 -9.42 -5.38
N ARG A 132 2.28 -10.32 -4.45
CA ARG A 132 2.39 -9.97 -3.03
C ARG A 132 3.52 -10.66 -2.31
N THR A 133 4.26 -9.88 -1.52
CA THR A 133 5.28 -10.37 -0.58
C THR A 133 5.23 -9.57 0.72
N ALA A 134 5.77 -10.09 1.82
CA ALA A 134 5.82 -9.34 3.07
C ALA A 134 6.67 -8.07 2.89
N GLY A 135 6.11 -6.90 3.26
CA GLY A 135 6.76 -5.60 3.08
C GLY A 135 7.00 -5.22 1.61
N GLN A 136 6.20 -5.78 0.69
CA GLN A 136 6.35 -5.57 -0.76
C GLN A 136 7.81 -5.69 -1.21
N THR A 137 8.53 -6.69 -0.69
CA THR A 137 9.94 -6.90 -1.01
C THR A 137 10.10 -7.44 -2.41
N MET A 138 10.84 -6.72 -3.25
CA MET A 138 11.10 -7.10 -4.63
C MET A 138 12.14 -8.23 -4.71
N GLY A 139 11.66 -9.48 -4.82
CA GLY A 139 12.48 -10.63 -5.20
C GLY A 139 12.42 -10.91 -6.70
N ASP A 140 13.31 -11.76 -7.19
CA ASP A 140 13.42 -12.09 -8.62
C ASP A 140 12.10 -12.66 -9.17
N GLU A 141 11.43 -13.52 -8.40
CA GLU A 141 10.12 -14.07 -8.76
C GLU A 141 9.02 -12.99 -8.84
N CYS A 142 9.11 -11.93 -8.02
CA CYS A 142 8.18 -10.80 -8.08
C CYS A 142 8.42 -9.95 -9.31
N LEU A 143 9.70 -9.65 -9.59
CA LEU A 143 10.11 -8.90 -10.76
C LEU A 143 9.70 -9.63 -12.04
N GLY A 144 10.01 -10.93 -12.13
CA GLY A 144 9.62 -11.79 -13.25
C GLY A 144 8.10 -11.91 -13.41
N SER A 145 7.34 -11.89 -12.31
CA SER A 145 5.86 -11.87 -12.37
C SER A 145 5.31 -10.58 -12.98
N VAL A 146 5.90 -9.42 -12.63
CA VAL A 146 5.52 -8.13 -13.22
C VAL A 146 5.97 -8.06 -14.68
N GLU A 147 7.17 -8.51 -14.99
CA GLU A 147 7.69 -8.61 -16.37
C GLU A 147 6.80 -9.48 -17.25
N TYR A 148 6.33 -10.62 -16.72
CA TYR A 148 5.39 -11.48 -17.41
C TYR A 148 4.10 -10.75 -17.74
N ALA A 149 3.51 -10.01 -16.79
CA ALA A 149 2.31 -9.22 -17.01
C ALA A 149 2.53 -8.15 -18.09
N LEU A 150 3.64 -7.42 -18.02
CA LEU A 150 3.98 -6.37 -18.98
C LEU A 150 4.21 -6.93 -20.39
N SER A 151 4.83 -8.10 -20.51
CA SER A 151 5.21 -8.70 -21.79
C SER A 151 4.09 -9.50 -22.45
N HIS A 152 3.16 -10.07 -21.67
CA HIS A 152 2.13 -10.99 -22.18
C HIS A 152 0.70 -10.47 -22.08
N MET A 153 0.48 -9.36 -21.34
CA MET A 153 -0.85 -8.78 -21.15
C MET A 153 -0.88 -7.33 -21.67
N PRO A 154 -1.12 -7.12 -22.98
CA PRO A 154 -1.13 -5.78 -23.59
C PRO A 154 -2.27 -4.88 -23.07
N THR A 155 -3.21 -5.46 -22.32
CA THR A 155 -4.28 -4.73 -21.64
C THR A 155 -3.80 -3.96 -20.43
N ILE A 156 -2.64 -4.31 -19.84
CA ILE A 156 -2.06 -3.56 -18.72
C ILE A 156 -1.77 -2.13 -19.15
N LYS A 157 -2.33 -1.16 -18.41
CA LYS A 157 -2.14 0.29 -18.58
C LYS A 157 -1.42 0.92 -17.40
N THR A 158 -1.41 0.27 -16.25
CA THR A 158 -0.68 0.76 -15.08
C THR A 158 -0.09 -0.37 -14.24
N VAL A 159 1.05 -0.09 -13.60
CA VAL A 159 1.63 -0.89 -12.53
C VAL A 159 1.58 -0.05 -11.25
N VAL A 160 1.11 -0.61 -10.15
CA VAL A 160 1.04 0.09 -8.85
C VAL A 160 1.86 -0.65 -7.81
N VAL A 161 2.74 0.06 -7.11
CA VAL A 161 3.34 -0.43 -5.86
C VAL A 161 2.54 0.10 -4.67
N LEU A 162 1.99 -0.80 -3.87
CA LEU A 162 1.16 -0.45 -2.72
C LEU A 162 1.83 -0.84 -1.40
N GLY A 163 2.42 0.14 -0.73
CA GLY A 163 2.79 0.04 0.68
C GLY A 163 1.57 0.13 1.59
N HIS A 164 1.75 -0.04 2.90
CA HIS A 164 0.68 0.22 3.86
C HIS A 164 1.22 0.65 5.22
N GLY A 165 0.43 1.45 5.94
CA GLY A 165 0.71 1.83 7.32
C GLY A 165 0.74 0.62 8.26
N SER A 166 1.44 0.77 9.39
CA SER A 166 1.59 -0.30 10.38
C SER A 166 2.10 -1.64 9.79
N CYS A 167 3.06 -1.59 8.87
CA CYS A 167 3.63 -2.77 8.20
C CYS A 167 4.59 -3.54 9.11
N GLY A 168 4.28 -4.81 9.39
CA GLY A 168 5.12 -5.66 10.25
C GLY A 168 6.53 -5.92 9.71
N ALA A 169 6.68 -6.06 8.39
CA ALA A 169 8.00 -6.30 7.78
C ALA A 169 8.89 -5.04 7.81
N VAL A 170 8.32 -3.86 7.53
CA VAL A 170 9.04 -2.58 7.65
C VAL A 170 9.38 -2.30 9.11
N THR A 171 8.45 -2.52 10.04
CA THR A 171 8.66 -2.40 11.49
C THR A 171 9.82 -3.28 11.95
N ALA A 172 9.84 -4.56 11.54
CA ALA A 172 10.93 -5.47 11.86
C ALA A 172 12.28 -5.02 11.26
N SER A 173 12.27 -4.41 10.08
CA SER A 173 13.48 -3.85 9.46
C SER A 173 14.01 -2.63 10.24
N VAL A 174 13.11 -1.75 10.68
CA VAL A 174 13.44 -0.61 11.56
C VAL A 174 14.01 -1.11 12.89
N ASP A 175 13.36 -2.08 13.54
CA ASP A 175 13.82 -2.63 14.81
C ASP A 175 15.19 -3.31 14.66
N SER A 176 15.42 -4.02 13.55
CA SER A 176 16.72 -4.61 13.22
C SER A 176 17.80 -3.56 13.01
N TYR A 177 17.47 -2.43 12.36
CA TYR A 177 18.39 -1.31 12.16
C TYR A 177 18.77 -0.63 13.48
N LEU A 178 17.78 -0.31 14.33
CA LEU A 178 17.98 0.45 15.57
C LEU A 178 18.74 -0.30 16.66
N SER A 179 18.58 -1.62 16.71
CA SER A 179 19.15 -2.42 17.79
C SER A 179 20.63 -2.77 17.55
N ASN A 180 21.25 -2.35 16.44
CA ASN A 180 22.54 -2.85 15.96
C ASN A 180 22.50 -4.38 15.68
N TRP A 181 21.29 -4.94 15.51
CA TRP A 181 21.02 -6.36 15.22
C TRP A 181 21.22 -6.71 13.75
N GLY A 182 22.08 -5.97 13.03
CA GLY A 182 22.48 -6.25 11.66
C GLY A 182 23.10 -7.64 11.44
N LEU A 183 23.37 -8.42 12.50
CA LEU A 183 23.87 -9.80 12.42
C LEU A 183 22.96 -10.89 13.05
N ASN A 184 22.11 -10.59 14.04
CA ASN A 184 21.46 -11.62 14.87
C ASN A 184 20.02 -12.02 14.46
N LEU A 185 19.33 -11.24 13.63
CA LEU A 185 18.07 -11.68 12.99
C LEU A 185 18.39 -12.51 11.74
N GLY A 186 18.43 -13.83 11.91
CA GLY A 186 18.81 -14.81 10.87
C GLY A 186 19.99 -15.63 11.35
N LEU A 187 20.87 -16.21 10.55
CA LEU A 187 21.52 -17.52 10.83
C LEU A 187 20.42 -18.60 10.98
N ALA A 188 19.45 -18.38 11.89
CA ALA A 188 18.14 -19.00 12.03
C ALA A 188 17.31 -19.16 10.74
N SER A 189 16.95 -18.03 10.10
CA SER A 189 15.96 -17.96 9.01
C SER A 189 16.46 -17.12 7.83
N VAL A 190 16.80 -17.81 6.73
CA VAL A 190 17.28 -17.18 5.48
C VAL A 190 16.17 -16.35 4.82
N GLY A 191 14.91 -16.83 4.85
CA GLY A 191 13.79 -16.14 4.21
C GLY A 191 13.40 -14.83 4.90
N LEU A 192 13.38 -14.78 6.23
CA LEU A 192 13.11 -13.50 6.93
C LEU A 192 14.23 -12.50 6.72
N ARG A 193 15.48 -12.98 6.71
CA ARG A 193 16.65 -12.14 6.43
C ARG A 193 16.57 -11.48 5.06
N SER A 194 16.17 -12.23 4.04
CA SER A 194 16.08 -11.71 2.67
C SER A 194 15.02 -10.62 2.52
N ILE A 195 13.95 -10.68 3.32
CA ILE A 195 12.93 -9.62 3.42
C ILE A 195 13.53 -8.37 4.06
N LEU A 196 14.13 -8.50 5.25
CA LEU A 196 14.70 -7.34 5.97
C LEU A 196 15.80 -6.64 5.15
N GLN A 197 16.68 -7.41 4.50
CA GLN A 197 17.75 -6.86 3.67
C GLN A 197 17.24 -6.07 2.46
N ARG A 198 16.08 -6.43 1.91
CA ARG A 198 15.46 -5.70 0.80
C ARG A 198 14.80 -4.40 1.24
N ILE A 199 14.29 -4.34 2.48
CA ILE A 199 13.65 -3.13 3.04
C ILE A 199 14.70 -2.15 3.61
N ASN A 200 15.83 -2.68 4.09
CA ASN A 200 16.84 -1.91 4.82
C ASN A 200 17.34 -0.63 4.10
N PRO A 201 17.54 -0.58 2.77
CA PRO A 201 17.93 0.66 2.09
C PRO A 201 16.94 1.81 2.34
N ALA A 202 15.63 1.54 2.29
CA ALA A 202 14.61 2.55 2.58
C ALA A 202 14.63 3.01 4.04
N VAL A 203 14.93 2.10 4.98
CA VAL A 203 15.08 2.44 6.42
C VAL A 203 16.30 3.34 6.64
N VAL A 204 17.43 3.04 6.02
CA VAL A 204 18.65 3.84 6.12
C VAL A 204 18.43 5.24 5.56
N LEU A 205 17.80 5.34 4.39
CA LEU A 205 17.48 6.63 3.76
C LEU A 205 16.50 7.45 4.61
N ALA A 206 15.46 6.80 5.17
CA ALA A 206 14.52 7.44 6.09
C ALA A 206 15.23 8.00 7.34
N ALA A 207 16.07 7.18 7.99
CA ALA A 207 16.80 7.57 9.19
C ALA A 207 17.72 8.76 8.92
N HIS A 208 18.50 8.71 7.83
CA HIS A 208 19.38 9.80 7.42
C HIS A 208 18.59 11.10 7.16
N SER A 209 17.47 11.01 6.45
CA SER A 209 16.64 12.17 6.11
C SER A 209 16.01 12.81 7.34
N ILE A 210 15.52 12.01 8.30
CA ILE A 210 14.99 12.51 9.57
C ILE A 210 16.09 13.19 10.39
N GLN A 211 17.27 12.58 10.50
CA GLN A 211 18.40 13.14 11.24
C GLN A 211 18.95 14.44 10.64
N ALA A 212 18.92 14.57 9.31
CA ALA A 212 19.36 15.76 8.61
C ALA A 212 18.40 16.96 8.79
N SER A 213 17.11 16.69 8.97
CA SER A 213 16.05 17.72 8.99
C SER A 213 15.52 18.05 10.39
N THR A 214 15.79 17.22 11.40
CA THR A 214 15.20 17.35 12.73
C THR A 214 16.26 17.29 13.83
N ILE A 215 16.35 18.35 14.63
CA ILE A 215 17.26 18.43 15.78
C ILE A 215 16.71 17.61 16.95
N GLY A 216 17.57 16.82 17.61
CA GLY A 216 17.24 16.12 18.86
C GLY A 216 16.42 14.84 18.70
N VAL A 217 16.36 14.28 17.49
CA VAL A 217 15.74 12.98 17.19
C VAL A 217 16.38 11.88 18.03
N ASP A 218 15.54 11.02 18.60
CA ASP A 218 15.95 9.80 19.27
C ASP A 218 14.96 8.68 18.92
N PHE A 219 15.35 7.82 17.97
CA PHE A 219 14.51 6.71 17.50
C PHE A 219 14.16 5.66 18.57
N ARG A 220 14.66 5.78 19.81
CA ARG A 220 14.17 4.99 20.95
C ARG A 220 12.83 5.51 21.50
N ARG A 221 12.46 6.75 21.18
CA ARG A 221 11.15 7.33 21.51
C ARG A 221 10.12 6.80 20.52
N GLU A 222 8.95 6.43 21.03
CA GLU A 222 7.88 5.84 20.22
C GLU A 222 7.46 6.75 19.05
N THR A 223 7.40 8.06 19.26
CA THR A 223 7.05 9.03 18.23
C THR A 223 8.07 9.07 17.09
N ASP A 224 9.36 9.12 17.43
CA ASP A 224 10.46 9.18 16.45
C ASP A 224 10.60 7.83 15.72
N ARG A 225 10.41 6.72 16.44
CA ARG A 225 10.37 5.37 15.87
C ARG A 225 9.20 5.20 14.90
N LYS A 226 8.01 5.66 15.27
CA LYS A 226 6.82 5.61 14.41
C LYS A 226 7.05 6.43 13.14
N ARG A 227 7.57 7.65 13.27
CA ARG A 227 7.92 8.49 12.13
C ARG A 227 8.93 7.80 11.19
N LEU A 228 9.94 7.15 11.73
CA LEU A 228 10.90 6.35 10.95
C LEU A 228 10.20 5.21 10.18
N ILE A 229 9.26 4.50 10.79
CA ILE A 229 8.47 3.44 10.14
C ILE A 229 7.62 4.02 8.99
N ASP A 230 6.93 5.13 9.22
CA ASP A 230 6.06 5.76 8.23
C ASP A 230 6.86 6.23 7.01
N VAL A 231 7.98 6.94 7.23
CA VAL A 231 8.88 7.39 6.15
C VAL A 231 9.50 6.21 5.41
N ALA A 232 10.00 5.19 6.13
CA ALA A 232 10.57 4.00 5.51
C ALA A 232 9.55 3.22 4.68
N THR A 233 8.29 3.18 5.10
CA THR A 233 7.20 2.53 4.35
C THR A 233 7.00 3.20 3.00
N THR A 234 6.93 4.54 2.98
CA THR A 234 6.75 5.32 1.77
C THR A 234 7.95 5.19 0.83
N LEU A 235 9.17 5.30 1.36
CA LEU A 235 10.38 5.14 0.56
C LEU A 235 10.54 3.74 0.00
N ASN A 236 10.14 2.70 0.75
CA ASN A 236 10.17 1.33 0.25
C ASN A 236 9.19 1.12 -0.92
N ALA A 237 8.00 1.73 -0.86
CA ALA A 237 7.04 1.72 -1.96
C ALA A 237 7.57 2.50 -3.18
N ALA A 238 8.09 3.71 -2.97
CA ALA A 238 8.61 4.56 -4.03
C ALA A 238 9.84 3.96 -4.73
N ALA A 239 10.80 3.42 -3.98
CA ALA A 239 11.99 2.77 -4.53
C ALA A 239 11.64 1.50 -5.32
N SER A 240 10.67 0.71 -4.83
CA SER A 240 10.16 -0.44 -5.57
C SER A 240 9.46 -0.02 -6.87
N ALA A 241 8.74 1.11 -6.87
CA ALA A 241 8.11 1.64 -8.07
C ALA A 241 9.13 2.17 -9.07
N HIS A 242 10.20 2.82 -8.61
CA HIS A 242 11.34 3.18 -9.45
C HIS A 242 11.94 1.94 -10.14
N GLN A 243 12.18 0.86 -9.40
CA GLN A 243 12.66 -0.39 -9.99
C GLN A 243 11.72 -0.97 -11.04
N LEU A 244 10.40 -0.94 -10.80
CA LEU A 244 9.41 -1.41 -11.79
C LEU A 244 9.29 -0.47 -13.00
N LYS A 245 9.59 0.82 -12.85
CA LYS A 245 9.66 1.77 -13.95
C LYS A 245 10.82 1.42 -14.89
N LEU A 246 12.01 1.18 -14.34
CA LEU A 246 13.16 0.69 -15.11
C LEU A 246 12.85 -0.63 -15.83
N LEU A 247 12.15 -1.55 -15.16
CA LEU A 247 11.69 -2.80 -15.79
C LEU A 247 10.75 -2.52 -16.97
N ALA A 248 9.71 -1.70 -16.78
CA ALA A 248 8.76 -1.38 -17.83
C ALA A 248 9.43 -0.75 -19.06
N ASP A 249 10.40 0.13 -18.84
CA ASP A 249 11.18 0.74 -19.91
C ASP A 249 12.08 -0.30 -20.61
N SER A 250 12.67 -1.25 -19.86
CA SER A 250 13.51 -2.32 -20.43
C SER A 250 12.76 -3.30 -21.33
N VAL A 251 11.44 -3.44 -21.16
CA VAL A 251 10.56 -4.28 -22.00
C VAL A 251 9.72 -3.47 -22.98
N ASP A 252 10.09 -2.21 -23.24
CA ASP A 252 9.44 -1.29 -24.20
C ASP A 252 7.94 -1.05 -23.93
N ARG A 253 7.53 -1.05 -22.65
CA ARG A 253 6.17 -0.72 -22.21
C ARG A 253 6.05 0.72 -21.73
N THR A 254 6.48 1.66 -22.56
CA THR A 254 6.39 3.11 -22.28
C THR A 254 4.97 3.65 -22.24
N ASP A 255 3.99 2.87 -22.72
CA ASP A 255 2.54 3.15 -22.63
C ASP A 255 1.95 2.87 -21.23
N VAL A 256 2.73 2.29 -20.31
CA VAL A 256 2.30 1.92 -18.97
C VAL A 256 2.83 2.93 -17.94
N SER A 257 1.94 3.51 -17.14
CA SER A 257 2.35 4.31 -15.98
C SER A 257 2.70 3.42 -14.80
N VAL A 258 3.84 3.66 -14.17
CA VAL A 258 4.24 3.01 -12.92
C VAL A 258 3.99 3.98 -11.78
N LEU A 259 3.18 3.55 -10.82
CA LEU A 259 2.67 4.35 -9.73
C LEU A 259 3.05 3.76 -8.37
N TYR A 260 2.99 4.57 -7.32
CA TYR A 260 3.05 4.09 -5.94
C TYR A 260 2.07 4.82 -5.03
N GLY A 261 1.75 4.18 -3.91
CA GLY A 261 0.98 4.78 -2.82
C GLY A 261 1.12 3.95 -1.55
N VAL A 262 0.60 4.49 -0.46
CA VAL A 262 0.58 3.84 0.85
C VAL A 262 -0.87 3.75 1.31
N TYR A 263 -1.35 2.54 1.55
CA TYR A 263 -2.66 2.32 2.15
C TYR A 263 -2.60 2.56 3.66
N ASP A 264 -3.26 3.61 4.13
CA ASP A 264 -3.48 3.87 5.55
C ASP A 264 -4.60 2.96 6.05
N ILE A 265 -4.26 2.03 6.94
CA ILE A 265 -5.20 1.01 7.43
C ILE A 265 -6.28 1.65 8.31
N ALA A 266 -5.96 2.73 9.02
CA ALA A 266 -6.90 3.37 9.94
C ALA A 266 -7.95 4.21 9.20
N THR A 267 -7.56 4.89 8.11
CA THR A 267 -8.46 5.75 7.34
C THR A 267 -9.03 5.07 6.09
N HIS A 268 -8.47 3.92 5.72
CA HIS A 268 -8.75 3.18 4.49
C HIS A 268 -8.41 3.94 3.20
N ALA A 269 -7.67 5.05 3.30
CA ALA A 269 -7.22 5.83 2.17
C ALA A 269 -5.93 5.24 1.59
N VAL A 270 -5.83 5.24 0.26
CA VAL A 270 -4.51 5.21 -0.40
C VAL A 270 -4.02 6.65 -0.47
N VAL A 271 -2.85 6.88 0.10
CA VAL A 271 -2.24 8.19 0.18
C VAL A 271 -0.84 8.19 -0.43
N ARG A 272 -0.36 9.39 -0.75
CA ARG A 272 0.97 9.66 -1.29
C ARG A 272 1.56 10.90 -0.62
N PRO A 273 2.90 11.00 -0.54
CA PRO A 273 3.52 12.24 -0.07
C PRO A 273 3.21 13.36 -1.09
N PRO A 274 3.15 14.62 -0.64
CA PRO A 274 2.85 15.75 -1.53
C PRO A 274 3.91 15.86 -2.63
N LEU A 275 3.51 16.27 -3.84
CA LEU A 275 4.42 16.32 -5.00
C LEU A 275 5.49 17.42 -4.89
N ARG A 276 5.33 18.36 -3.95
CA ARG A 276 6.26 19.44 -3.67
C ARG A 276 6.39 19.64 -2.17
N ALA A 277 7.61 19.90 -1.70
CA ALA A 277 7.82 20.35 -0.33
C ALA A 277 7.33 21.80 -0.20
N VAL A 278 6.09 22.01 0.22
CA VAL A 278 5.71 23.26 0.87
C VAL A 278 5.70 22.98 2.37
N ASP A 279 6.26 23.91 3.15
CA ASP A 279 6.32 23.78 4.61
C ASP A 279 4.91 23.54 5.16
N GLY A 280 4.64 22.29 5.52
CA GLY A 280 3.41 21.89 6.16
C GLY A 280 2.40 21.09 5.37
N ASP A 281 2.73 20.55 4.21
CA ASP A 281 1.80 19.68 3.49
C ASP A 281 1.62 18.32 4.21
N ALA A 282 0.39 17.81 4.22
CA ALA A 282 0.04 16.50 4.74
C ALA A 282 0.08 15.44 3.61
N TRP A 283 -0.19 14.18 3.94
CA TRP A 283 -0.42 13.16 2.91
C TRP A 283 -1.59 13.55 2.00
N GLU A 284 -1.43 13.36 0.70
CA GLU A 284 -2.49 13.58 -0.29
C GLU A 284 -3.17 12.26 -0.64
N ASP A 285 -4.48 12.28 -0.86
CA ASP A 285 -5.21 11.11 -1.37
C ASP A 285 -4.74 10.76 -2.80
N GLY A 286 -4.65 9.46 -3.09
CA GLY A 286 -4.39 8.92 -4.43
C GLY A 286 -2.99 8.34 -4.63
N LEU A 287 -2.63 8.14 -5.90
CA LEU A 287 -1.38 7.51 -6.33
C LEU A 287 -0.40 8.56 -6.91
N ALA A 288 0.89 8.36 -6.68
CA ALA A 288 1.97 9.16 -7.26
C ALA A 288 2.68 8.39 -8.37
N GLN A 289 3.26 9.12 -9.35
CA GLN A 289 4.16 8.52 -10.34
C GLN A 289 5.43 8.02 -9.68
N ALA A 290 5.99 6.91 -10.18
CA ALA A 290 7.29 6.42 -9.75
C ALA A 290 8.36 7.51 -9.90
N PRO A 291 9.30 7.67 -8.94
CA PRO A 291 10.45 8.55 -9.11
C PRO A 291 11.25 8.16 -10.35
N GLU A 292 11.62 9.13 -11.19
CA GLU A 292 12.35 8.87 -12.45
C GLU A 292 13.85 8.63 -12.23
N GLU A 293 14.43 9.21 -11.19
CA GLU A 293 15.87 9.19 -10.90
C GLU A 293 16.12 8.96 -9.40
N ASP A 294 17.30 8.46 -9.05
CA ASP A 294 17.72 8.21 -7.67
C ASP A 294 17.69 9.50 -6.81
N ASP A 295 18.09 10.65 -7.38
CA ASP A 295 18.10 11.95 -6.69
C ASP A 295 16.68 12.41 -6.26
N LEU A 296 15.64 11.92 -6.96
CA LEU A 296 14.26 12.18 -6.60
C LEU A 296 13.83 11.37 -5.37
N LEU A 297 14.48 10.25 -5.05
CA LEU A 297 14.22 9.49 -3.81
C LEU A 297 14.71 10.24 -2.57
N GLU A 298 15.83 10.97 -2.66
CA GLU A 298 16.33 11.80 -1.55
C GLU A 298 15.40 12.99 -1.29
N SER A 299 14.98 13.67 -2.37
CA SER A 299 13.99 14.75 -2.29
C SER A 299 12.66 14.26 -1.72
N LEU A 300 12.22 13.08 -2.15
CA LEU A 300 11.02 12.43 -1.64
C LEU A 300 11.14 12.06 -0.16
N ALA A 301 12.33 11.65 0.28
CA ALA A 301 12.58 11.35 1.68
C ALA A 301 12.39 12.60 2.55
N ALA A 302 12.95 13.74 2.16
CA ALA A 302 12.74 15.01 2.86
C ALA A 302 11.26 15.40 2.93
N ILE A 303 10.51 15.25 1.83
CA ILE A 303 9.06 15.53 1.79
C ILE A 303 8.28 14.59 2.72
N SER A 304 8.59 13.29 2.66
CA SER A 304 7.89 12.27 3.44
C SER A 304 8.07 12.48 4.94
N VAL A 305 9.22 13.01 5.36
CA VAL A 305 9.52 13.38 6.74
C VAL A 305 8.56 14.47 7.24
N THR A 306 8.33 15.51 6.44
CA THR A 306 7.37 16.60 6.75
C THR A 306 5.93 16.10 6.83
N ALA A 307 5.52 15.24 5.88
CA ALA A 307 4.17 14.68 5.88
C ALA A 307 3.91 13.79 7.11
N ALA A 308 4.89 12.95 7.48
CA ALA A 308 4.81 12.06 8.62
C ALA A 308 4.71 12.79 9.98
N ASP A 309 5.31 13.99 10.10
CA ASP A 309 5.16 14.82 11.30
C ASP A 309 3.73 15.32 11.52
N ARG A 310 3.01 15.58 10.42
CA ARG A 310 1.66 16.15 10.49
C ARG A 310 0.58 15.10 10.62
N GLN A 311 0.71 14.01 9.87
CA GLN A 311 -0.28 12.95 9.84
C GLN A 311 0.46 11.60 9.82
N PRO A 312 0.67 10.99 10.99
CA PRO A 312 1.21 9.64 11.07
C PRO A 312 0.26 8.65 10.37
N LEU A 313 0.82 7.65 9.69
CA LEU A 313 0.02 6.62 9.02
C LEU A 313 -0.58 5.65 10.06
N GLY A 314 -1.82 5.21 9.85
CA GLY A 314 -2.49 4.24 10.72
C GLY A 314 -2.01 2.80 10.58
#